data_AF-A0ABD3QMD9-F1
#
_entry.id   AF-A0ABD3QMD9-F1
#
_cell.length_a   1.000
_cell.length_b   1.000
_cell.length_c   1.000
_cell.angle_alpha   90.00
_cell.angle_beta   90.00
_cell.angle_gamma   90.00
#
_symmetry.space_group_name_H-M   'P 1'
#
loop_
_entity.id
_entity.type
_entity.pdbx_description
1 polymer ?
#
loop_
_entity_poly.entity_id
_entity_poly.type
_entity_poly.pdbx_seq_one_letter_code
_entity_poly.pdbx_strand_id
1 'polypeptide(L)'
;MKFAPFLLPILAAAASQEDSFNYPQRLTHSALTNANNGNDILLSALSQDGLVSITSIPNFSTLKQTVLRHFASCLVDRDAAQGQKSVVFQDGTTRRSFAFATEDIASAMKDLPSTSSCEAFASSLVPFRAAVDAVVEAFARRLSAEMGSSLTQPLLTGARQDEGPSSWNTVVEVVKAGEYLDHFHSYQKLDDREDKTIDFHVDQGLFLAFTPGTMLDSSSQGVAGLSDGFSVRDLSGREYELMFDEGDDLVFMLGDGVNQ
;
A
#
# COMPACT_ATOMS: atom_id res chain seq x y z
N MET A 1 32.32 -31.17 -59.97
CA MET A 1 32.35 -31.39 -58.51
C MET A 1 31.42 -30.37 -57.87
N LYS A 2 30.32 -30.82 -57.27
CA LYS A 2 29.31 -29.97 -56.62
C LYS A 2 29.73 -29.74 -55.17
N PHE A 3 29.93 -28.50 -54.77
CA PHE A 3 30.11 -28.13 -53.37
C PHE A 3 28.74 -27.95 -52.72
N ALA A 4 28.47 -28.73 -51.66
CA ALA A 4 27.31 -28.55 -50.80
C ALA A 4 27.62 -27.47 -49.75
N PRO A 5 26.70 -26.52 -49.45
CA PRO A 5 26.88 -25.61 -48.36
C PRO A 5 26.51 -26.30 -47.04
N PHE A 6 27.45 -26.29 -46.09
CA PHE A 6 27.22 -26.66 -44.71
C PHE A 6 26.40 -25.54 -44.04
N LEU A 7 25.14 -25.83 -43.72
CA LEU A 7 24.32 -25.01 -42.83
C LEU A 7 24.75 -25.28 -41.38
N LEU A 8 25.35 -24.28 -40.72
CA LEU A 8 25.49 -24.28 -39.26
C LEU A 8 24.11 -24.04 -38.64
N PRO A 9 23.66 -24.85 -37.66
CA PRO A 9 22.49 -24.51 -36.88
C PRO A 9 22.85 -23.37 -35.93
N ILE A 10 22.21 -22.22 -36.10
CA ILE A 10 22.13 -21.19 -35.08
C ILE A 10 21.21 -21.75 -33.99
N LEU A 11 21.81 -22.31 -32.93
CA LEU A 11 21.12 -22.50 -31.67
C LEU A 11 20.84 -21.11 -31.10
N ALA A 12 19.66 -20.58 -31.39
CA ALA A 12 19.08 -19.51 -30.60
C ALA A 12 18.81 -20.09 -29.21
N ALA A 13 19.76 -19.91 -28.30
CA ALA A 13 19.48 -19.98 -26.89
C ALA A 13 18.57 -18.79 -26.57
N ALA A 14 17.26 -18.99 -26.69
CA ALA A 14 16.31 -18.19 -25.95
C ALA A 14 16.55 -18.51 -24.48
N ALA A 15 17.45 -17.75 -23.85
CA ALA A 15 17.53 -17.72 -22.41
C ALA A 15 16.20 -17.12 -21.92
N SER A 16 15.40 -17.99 -21.31
CA SER A 16 14.21 -17.67 -20.55
C SER A 16 14.53 -16.56 -19.55
N GLN A 17 14.03 -15.35 -19.80
CA GLN A 17 13.96 -14.29 -18.81
C GLN A 17 12.52 -14.25 -18.28
N GLU A 18 12.11 -15.34 -17.64
CA GLU A 18 10.97 -15.38 -16.73
C GLU A 18 11.53 -15.81 -15.37
N ASP A 19 10.97 -15.24 -14.30
CA ASP A 19 11.40 -15.31 -12.89
C ASP A 19 12.32 -14.18 -12.38
N SER A 20 12.10 -12.94 -12.83
CA SER A 20 12.21 -11.85 -11.84
C SER A 20 10.95 -11.93 -10.99
N PHE A 21 11.04 -12.51 -9.80
CA PHE A 21 9.91 -12.61 -8.89
C PHE A 21 9.21 -11.24 -8.76
N ASN A 22 7.88 -11.23 -8.90
CA ASN A 22 7.04 -10.02 -8.86
C ASN A 22 6.93 -9.42 -7.44
N TYR A 23 8.03 -9.31 -6.70
CA TYR A 23 8.05 -8.67 -5.39
C TYR A 23 8.42 -7.19 -5.53
N PRO A 24 7.84 -6.31 -4.70
CA PRO A 24 8.33 -4.94 -4.58
C PRO A 24 9.80 -4.94 -4.14
N GLN A 25 10.59 -3.97 -4.62
CA GLN A 25 11.90 -3.71 -4.02
C GLN A 25 11.73 -3.43 -2.52
N ARG A 26 12.63 -3.96 -1.70
CA ARG A 26 12.49 -3.93 -0.24
C ARG A 26 13.58 -3.11 0.44
N LEU A 27 13.17 -2.35 1.45
CA LEU A 27 14.06 -1.74 2.43
C LEU A 27 13.60 -2.13 3.83
N THR A 28 14.55 -2.40 4.73
CA THR A 28 14.20 -2.55 6.15
C THR A 28 13.89 -1.17 6.75
N HIS A 29 13.06 -1.14 7.80
CA HIS A 29 12.78 0.06 8.58
C HIS A 29 14.06 0.72 9.12
N SER A 30 15.07 -0.09 9.48
CA SER A 30 16.38 0.44 9.88
C SER A 30 17.14 1.11 8.73
N ALA A 31 16.98 0.64 7.49
CA ALA A 31 17.58 1.28 6.33
C ALA A 31 16.96 2.65 6.03
N LEU A 32 15.66 2.84 6.30
CA LEU A 32 15.02 4.16 6.18
C LEU A 32 15.59 5.18 7.17
N THR A 33 15.84 4.75 8.41
CA THR A 33 16.23 5.64 9.51
C THR A 33 17.74 5.90 9.59
N ASN A 34 18.57 5.03 9.00
CA ASN A 34 20.03 5.16 8.99
C ASN A 34 20.53 5.97 7.78
N ALA A 35 20.88 7.24 8.01
CA ALA A 35 21.40 8.16 6.98
C ALA A 35 22.75 7.75 6.36
N ASN A 36 23.47 6.78 6.94
CA ASN A 36 24.78 6.32 6.46
C ASN A 36 24.69 5.21 5.40
N ASN A 37 23.49 4.72 5.07
CA ASN A 37 23.30 3.77 3.99
C ASN A 37 23.23 4.54 2.67
N GLY A 38 24.39 4.86 2.09
CA GLY A 38 24.57 5.63 0.85
C GLY A 38 24.11 4.93 -0.44
N ASN A 39 23.09 4.08 -0.37
CA ASN A 39 22.45 3.52 -1.55
C ASN A 39 21.07 4.18 -1.70
N ASP A 40 20.84 4.83 -2.85
CA ASP A 40 19.57 5.47 -3.23
C ASP A 40 18.50 4.43 -3.61
N ILE A 41 18.39 3.35 -2.83
CA ILE A 41 17.48 2.23 -3.11
C ILE A 41 16.04 2.73 -3.08
N LEU A 42 15.71 3.66 -2.18
CA LEU A 42 14.36 4.20 -2.08
C LEU A 42 13.99 4.96 -3.36
N LEU A 43 14.79 5.96 -3.76
CA LEU A 43 14.55 6.73 -4.97
C LEU A 43 14.58 5.84 -6.23
N SER A 44 15.49 4.86 -6.28
CA SER A 44 15.57 3.90 -7.38
C SER A 44 14.30 3.05 -7.52
N ALA A 45 13.81 2.48 -6.41
CA ALA A 45 12.58 1.67 -6.40
C ALA A 45 11.37 2.51 -6.86
N LEU A 46 11.22 3.71 -6.30
CA LEU A 46 10.13 4.61 -6.67
C LEU A 46 10.20 5.08 -8.12
N SER A 47 11.40 5.32 -8.65
CA SER A 47 11.59 5.79 -10.03
C SER A 47 11.40 4.69 -11.08
N GLN A 48 11.72 3.43 -10.74
CA GLN A 48 11.64 2.31 -11.67
C GLN A 48 10.28 1.61 -11.61
N ASP A 49 9.81 1.33 -10.39
CA ASP A 49 8.66 0.47 -10.15
C ASP A 49 7.44 1.26 -9.66
N GLY A 50 7.62 2.53 -9.27
CA GLY A 50 6.55 3.35 -8.68
C GLY A 50 6.15 2.93 -7.26
N LEU A 51 6.83 1.95 -6.68
CA LEU A 51 6.48 1.37 -5.39
C LEU A 51 7.68 0.73 -4.68
N VAL A 52 7.57 0.57 -3.38
CA VAL A 52 8.61 0.01 -2.51
C VAL A 52 7.98 -0.59 -1.25
N SER A 53 8.49 -1.73 -0.77
CA SER A 53 8.05 -2.31 0.51
C SER A 53 9.04 -2.02 1.63
N ILE A 54 8.50 -1.64 2.79
CA ILE A 54 9.24 -1.46 4.02
C ILE A 54 8.97 -2.65 4.95
N THR A 55 10.02 -3.36 5.34
CA THR A 55 9.94 -4.56 6.19
C THR A 55 10.72 -4.40 7.49
N SER A 56 10.70 -5.42 8.35
CA SER A 56 11.32 -5.41 9.67
C SER A 56 10.83 -4.26 10.55
N ILE A 57 9.53 -3.92 10.45
CA ILE A 57 8.91 -2.88 11.25
C ILE A 57 8.58 -3.47 12.63
N PRO A 58 9.04 -2.88 13.75
CA PRO A 58 8.86 -3.46 15.07
C PRO A 58 7.40 -3.77 15.41
N ASN A 59 7.11 -5.03 15.75
CA ASN A 59 5.79 -5.56 16.10
C ASN A 59 4.70 -5.42 15.03
N PHE A 60 5.03 -5.00 13.81
CA PHE A 60 4.04 -4.58 12.82
C PHE A 60 3.15 -5.72 12.34
N SER A 61 3.70 -6.92 12.13
CA SER A 61 2.87 -8.08 11.75
C SER A 61 1.81 -8.40 12.80
N THR A 62 2.18 -8.38 14.08
CA THR A 62 1.23 -8.62 15.18
C THR A 62 0.16 -7.52 15.24
N LEU A 63 0.55 -6.25 15.07
CA LEU A 63 -0.38 -5.12 15.05
C LEU A 63 -1.36 -5.24 13.87
N LYS A 64 -0.85 -5.52 12.66
CA LYS A 64 -1.62 -5.75 11.43
C LYS A 64 -2.64 -6.87 11.61
N GLN A 65 -2.21 -8.04 12.05
CA GLN A 65 -3.11 -9.18 12.26
C GLN A 65 -4.21 -8.86 13.29
N THR A 66 -3.84 -8.17 14.37
CA THR A 66 -4.77 -7.79 15.43
C THR A 66 -5.83 -6.82 14.91
N VAL A 67 -5.40 -5.73 14.25
CA VAL A 67 -6.33 -4.69 13.76
C VAL A 67 -7.22 -5.22 12.64
N LEU A 68 -6.69 -6.02 11.70
CA LEU A 68 -7.49 -6.55 10.59
C LEU A 68 -8.52 -7.58 11.06
N ARG A 69 -8.18 -8.41 12.06
CA ARG A 69 -9.14 -9.34 12.66
C ARG A 69 -10.26 -8.60 13.39
N HIS A 70 -9.91 -7.63 14.24
CA HIS A 70 -10.92 -6.83 14.94
C HIS A 70 -11.78 -6.02 13.96
N PHE A 71 -11.18 -5.48 12.91
CA PHE A 71 -11.90 -4.75 11.85
C PHE A 71 -12.95 -5.64 11.19
N ALA A 72 -12.57 -6.86 10.79
CA ALA A 72 -13.51 -7.81 10.19
C ALA A 72 -14.70 -8.13 11.11
N SER A 73 -14.45 -8.37 12.40
CA SER A 73 -15.51 -8.58 13.39
C SER A 73 -16.39 -7.34 13.58
N CYS A 74 -15.80 -6.14 13.65
CA CYS A 74 -16.54 -4.88 13.78
C CYS A 74 -17.44 -4.60 12.57
N LEU A 75 -17.00 -4.93 11.35
CA LEU A 75 -17.82 -4.76 10.16
C LEU A 75 -19.11 -5.60 10.20
N VAL A 76 -19.06 -6.81 10.75
CA VAL A 76 -20.25 -7.66 10.93
C VAL A 76 -21.24 -6.98 11.88
N ASP A 77 -20.76 -6.48 13.03
CA ASP A 77 -21.59 -5.79 14.01
C ASP A 77 -22.16 -4.48 13.45
N ARG A 78 -21.35 -3.75 12.67
CA ARG A 78 -21.77 -2.51 12.01
C ARG A 78 -22.86 -2.74 10.98
N ASP A 79 -22.71 -3.75 10.13
CA ASP A 79 -23.73 -4.10 9.15
C ASP A 79 -25.05 -4.52 9.83
N ALA A 80 -24.96 -5.23 10.97
CA ALA A 80 -26.13 -5.60 11.76
C ALA A 80 -26.82 -4.39 12.43
N ALA A 81 -26.04 -3.42 12.93
CA ALA A 81 -26.56 -2.30 13.70
C ALA A 81 -27.02 -1.10 12.83
N GLN A 82 -26.30 -0.81 11.75
CA GLN A 82 -26.47 0.41 10.94
C GLN A 82 -26.92 0.11 9.51
N GLY A 83 -27.10 -1.16 9.16
CA GLY A 83 -27.38 -1.61 7.80
C GLY A 83 -26.12 -1.73 6.95
N GLN A 84 -26.21 -2.55 5.90
CA GLN A 84 -25.07 -2.89 5.06
C GLN A 84 -24.67 -1.71 4.16
N LYS A 85 -23.55 -1.05 4.50
CA LYS A 85 -22.87 -0.10 3.60
C LYS A 85 -21.78 -0.85 2.83
N SER A 86 -22.19 -1.63 1.83
CA SER A 86 -21.29 -2.38 0.95
C SER A 86 -21.50 -2.07 -0.52
N VAL A 87 -20.43 -2.22 -1.30
CA VAL A 87 -20.48 -2.21 -2.77
C VAL A 87 -20.38 -3.65 -3.25
N VAL A 88 -21.26 -4.05 -4.18
CA VAL A 88 -21.18 -5.35 -4.86
C VAL A 88 -20.63 -5.10 -6.27
N PHE A 89 -19.52 -5.73 -6.61
CA PHE A 89 -18.88 -5.65 -7.91
C PHE A 89 -19.53 -6.62 -8.92
N GLN A 90 -19.18 -6.46 -10.20
CA GLN A 90 -19.75 -7.27 -11.29
C GLN A 90 -19.43 -8.77 -11.13
N ASP A 91 -18.25 -9.07 -10.58
CA ASP A 91 -17.80 -10.43 -10.27
C ASP A 91 -18.48 -11.05 -9.05
N GLY A 92 -19.40 -10.32 -8.40
CA GLY A 92 -20.11 -10.74 -7.19
C GLY A 92 -19.36 -10.46 -5.88
N THR A 93 -18.15 -9.91 -5.93
CA THR A 93 -17.40 -9.55 -4.72
C THR A 93 -18.12 -8.43 -3.97
N THR A 94 -18.32 -8.64 -2.67
CA THR A 94 -18.85 -7.62 -1.75
C THR A 94 -17.70 -6.93 -1.03
N ARG A 95 -17.55 -5.61 -1.21
CA ARG A 95 -16.61 -4.78 -0.46
C ARG A 95 -17.33 -3.98 0.62
N ARG A 96 -16.81 -4.08 1.84
CA ARG A 96 -17.18 -3.24 2.99
C ARG A 96 -16.02 -2.30 3.30
N SER A 97 -16.33 -1.02 3.49
CA SER A 97 -15.31 0.00 3.73
C SER A 97 -15.57 0.76 5.03
N PHE A 98 -14.50 1.20 5.67
CA PHE A 98 -14.51 2.21 6.71
C PHE A 98 -13.40 3.21 6.40
N ALA A 99 -13.76 4.48 6.23
CA ALA A 99 -12.86 5.53 5.78
C ALA A 99 -13.03 6.76 6.66
N PHE A 100 -11.91 7.42 6.99
CA PHE A 100 -11.92 8.61 7.82
C PHE A 100 -10.62 9.41 7.64
N ALA A 101 -10.67 10.71 7.95
CA ALA A 101 -9.48 11.54 8.02
C ALA A 101 -8.66 11.19 9.26
N THR A 102 -7.34 11.03 9.09
CA THR A 102 -6.40 10.64 10.16
C THR A 102 -6.52 11.50 11.41
N GLU A 103 -6.60 12.81 11.21
CA GLU A 103 -6.65 13.82 12.28
C GLU A 103 -7.91 13.73 13.14
N ASP A 104 -8.94 13.02 12.69
CA ASP A 104 -10.23 12.90 13.36
C ASP A 104 -10.57 11.48 13.82
N ILE A 105 -9.55 10.67 14.16
CA ILE A 105 -9.73 9.29 14.61
C ILE A 105 -10.75 9.18 15.76
N ALA A 106 -10.72 10.11 16.72
CA ALA A 106 -11.62 10.07 17.88
C ALA A 106 -13.08 10.30 17.50
N SER A 107 -13.36 11.14 16.49
CA SER A 107 -14.72 11.29 15.96
C SER A 107 -15.10 10.10 15.10
N ALA A 108 -14.19 9.62 14.23
CA ALA A 108 -14.43 8.44 13.41
C ALA A 108 -14.79 7.20 14.24
N MET A 109 -14.18 7.02 15.42
CA MET A 109 -14.53 5.92 16.31
C MET A 109 -15.92 6.06 16.95
N LYS A 110 -16.47 7.28 17.07
CA LYS A 110 -17.85 7.48 17.58
C LYS A 110 -18.91 7.05 16.59
N ASP A 111 -18.58 7.00 15.29
CA ASP A 111 -19.48 6.53 14.24
C ASP A 111 -19.60 5.00 14.23
N LEU A 112 -18.70 4.29 14.92
CA LEU A 112 -18.78 2.85 15.08
C LEU A 112 -19.83 2.46 16.14
N PRO A 113 -20.52 1.32 15.96
CA PRO A 113 -21.39 0.77 16.99
C PRO A 113 -20.66 0.53 18.31
N SER A 114 -21.36 0.72 19.43
CA SER A 114 -20.85 0.37 20.77
C SER A 114 -20.94 -1.14 21.03
N THR A 115 -20.16 -1.92 20.27
CA THR A 115 -20.01 -3.37 20.46
C THR A 115 -18.57 -3.71 20.84
N SER A 116 -18.40 -4.85 21.52
CA SER A 116 -17.06 -5.30 21.94
C SER A 116 -16.07 -5.47 20.78
N SER A 117 -16.54 -5.82 19.57
CA SER A 117 -15.69 -5.97 18.39
C SER A 117 -15.22 -4.63 17.84
N CYS A 118 -16.10 -3.61 17.82
CA CYS A 118 -15.76 -2.27 17.37
C CYS A 118 -14.91 -1.50 18.39
N GLU A 119 -15.12 -1.71 19.68
CA GLU A 119 -14.22 -1.22 20.74
C GLU A 119 -12.82 -1.86 20.62
N ALA A 120 -12.76 -3.17 20.33
CA ALA A 120 -11.49 -3.85 20.09
C ALA A 120 -10.78 -3.34 18.84
N PHE A 121 -11.52 -3.07 17.75
CA PHE A 121 -10.98 -2.46 16.55
C PHE A 121 -10.40 -1.08 16.85
N ALA A 122 -11.19 -0.19 17.47
CA ALA A 122 -10.76 1.15 17.86
C ALA A 122 -9.50 1.12 18.74
N SER A 123 -9.44 0.21 19.71
CA SER A 123 -8.28 0.04 20.58
C SER A 123 -7.04 -0.45 19.83
N SER A 124 -7.19 -1.42 18.91
CA SER A 124 -6.08 -1.95 18.12
C SER A 124 -5.60 -1.02 16.99
N LEU A 125 -6.47 -0.12 16.53
CA LEU A 125 -6.17 0.84 15.47
C LEU A 125 -5.10 1.86 15.91
N VAL A 126 -5.17 2.34 17.15
CA VAL A 126 -4.24 3.35 17.68
C VAL A 126 -2.76 2.92 17.58
N PRO A 127 -2.33 1.77 18.14
CA PRO A 127 -0.93 1.36 18.04
C PRO A 127 -0.52 0.95 16.62
N PHE A 128 -1.43 0.39 15.82
CA PHE A 128 -1.15 0.07 14.41
C PHE A 128 -0.84 1.34 13.61
N ARG A 129 -1.68 2.37 13.76
CA ARG A 129 -1.46 3.67 13.10
C ARG A 129 -0.20 4.34 13.56
N ALA A 130 0.09 4.36 14.86
CA ALA A 130 1.33 4.95 15.37
C ALA A 130 2.57 4.31 14.71
N ALA A 131 2.53 3.00 14.40
CA ALA A 131 3.59 2.35 13.65
C ALA A 131 3.63 2.79 12.18
N VAL A 132 2.48 2.91 11.50
CA VAL A 132 2.40 3.44 10.13
C VAL A 132 2.93 4.88 10.06
N ASP A 133 2.46 5.77 10.94
CA ASP A 133 2.85 7.18 10.99
C ASP A 133 4.36 7.33 11.17
N ALA A 134 4.97 6.52 12.05
CA ALA A 134 6.42 6.53 12.26
C ALA A 134 7.19 6.13 10.99
N VAL A 135 6.70 5.12 10.25
CA VAL A 135 7.33 4.67 9.00
C VAL A 135 7.10 5.69 7.88
N VAL A 136 5.92 6.31 7.78
CA VAL A 136 5.61 7.38 6.82
C VAL A 136 6.53 8.59 7.06
N GLU A 137 6.73 8.99 8.31
CA GLU A 137 7.68 10.07 8.62
C GLU A 137 9.11 9.69 8.24
N ALA A 138 9.55 8.47 8.54
CA ALA A 138 10.88 7.98 8.18
C ALA A 138 11.07 7.93 6.66
N PHE A 139 10.07 7.43 5.92
CA PHE A 139 10.02 7.39 4.46
C PHE A 139 10.15 8.80 3.87
N ALA A 140 9.34 9.75 4.32
CA ALA A 140 9.33 11.10 3.79
C ALA A 140 10.65 11.84 4.07
N ARG A 141 11.24 11.64 5.25
CA ARG A 141 12.57 12.17 5.60
C ARG A 141 13.66 11.58 4.72
N ARG A 142 13.63 10.26 4.51
CA ARG A 142 14.61 9.55 3.67
C ARG A 142 14.52 10.03 2.22
N LEU A 143 13.31 10.08 1.67
CA LEU A 143 13.07 10.55 0.30
C LEU A 143 13.50 12.02 0.14
N SER A 144 13.21 12.88 1.11
CA SER A 144 13.68 14.27 1.10
C SER A 144 15.22 14.35 1.06
N ALA A 145 15.91 13.48 1.82
CA ALA A 145 17.36 13.47 1.87
C ALA A 145 17.99 12.95 0.56
N GLU A 146 17.45 11.88 -0.01
CA GLU A 146 17.93 11.33 -1.29
C GLU A 146 17.69 12.28 -2.46
N MET A 147 16.52 12.95 -2.49
CA MET A 147 16.24 13.94 -3.54
C MET A 147 17.05 15.22 -3.35
N GLY A 148 17.29 15.66 -2.11
CA GLY A 148 18.22 16.73 -1.75
C GLY A 148 18.11 17.97 -2.64
N SER A 149 19.23 18.35 -3.28
CA SER A 149 19.31 19.51 -4.18
C SER A 149 18.61 19.32 -5.53
N SER A 150 18.09 18.13 -5.83
CA SER A 150 17.35 17.84 -7.07
C SER A 150 15.89 18.34 -7.00
N LEU A 151 15.39 18.68 -5.80
CA LEU A 151 14.06 19.25 -5.62
C LEU A 151 14.02 20.70 -6.09
N THR A 152 13.04 21.02 -6.94
CA THR A 152 12.69 22.41 -7.22
C THR A 152 12.18 23.08 -5.95
N GLN A 153 12.52 24.35 -5.75
CA GLN A 153 12.18 25.11 -4.55
C GLN A 153 11.34 26.34 -4.91
N PRO A 154 10.12 26.49 -4.34
CA PRO A 154 9.45 25.52 -3.47
C PRO A 154 9.02 24.25 -4.22
N LEU A 155 8.95 23.13 -3.50
CA LEU A 155 8.47 21.86 -4.06
C LEU A 155 6.95 21.94 -4.30
N LEU A 156 6.23 22.52 -3.35
CA LEU A 156 4.80 22.76 -3.48
C LEU A 156 4.45 24.12 -2.86
N THR A 157 3.54 24.84 -3.51
CA THR A 157 2.91 26.03 -2.95
C THR A 157 1.42 25.80 -2.83
N GLY A 158 0.83 26.29 -1.75
CA GLY A 158 -0.61 26.20 -1.54
C GLY A 158 -1.12 27.34 -0.67
N ALA A 159 -2.41 27.34 -0.41
CA ALA A 159 -3.00 28.18 0.60
C ALA A 159 -3.72 27.27 1.59
N ARG A 160 -3.39 27.40 2.88
CA ARG A 160 -4.20 26.80 3.93
C ARG A 160 -5.32 27.77 4.24
N GLN A 161 -6.53 27.23 4.42
CA GLN A 161 -7.77 28.01 4.55
C GLN A 161 -7.66 29.12 5.62
N ASP A 162 -6.85 28.88 6.67
CA ASP A 162 -6.68 29.78 7.82
C ASP A 162 -5.26 30.35 7.98
N GLU A 163 -4.26 29.93 7.19
CA GLU A 163 -2.85 30.34 7.35
C GLU A 163 -2.29 31.15 6.17
N GLY A 164 -3.09 31.33 5.10
CA GLY A 164 -2.65 32.06 3.91
C GLY A 164 -1.67 31.26 3.04
N PRO A 165 -0.91 31.94 2.15
CA PRO A 165 0.03 31.28 1.25
C PRO A 165 1.12 30.56 2.04
N SER A 166 1.31 29.28 1.74
CA SER A 166 2.34 28.42 2.31
C SER A 166 3.20 27.85 1.19
N SER A 167 4.47 27.64 1.47
CA SER A 167 5.42 27.01 0.56
C SER A 167 6.17 25.91 1.31
N TRP A 168 6.21 24.72 0.73
CA TRP A 168 6.91 23.56 1.25
C TRP A 168 8.08 23.22 0.34
N ASN A 169 9.24 23.03 0.95
CA ASN A 169 10.53 22.92 0.26
C ASN A 169 11.01 21.48 0.16
N THR A 170 10.52 20.61 1.04
CA THR A 170 10.96 19.22 1.12
C THR A 170 9.77 18.27 1.05
N VAL A 171 10.02 17.02 0.66
CA VAL A 171 8.97 15.99 0.64
C VAL A 171 8.38 15.80 2.04
N VAL A 172 9.20 15.83 3.09
CA VAL A 172 8.73 15.71 4.48
C VAL A 172 7.84 16.88 4.90
N GLU A 173 8.10 18.09 4.41
CA GLU A 173 7.23 19.25 4.65
C GLU A 173 5.88 19.08 3.94
N VAL A 174 5.89 18.66 2.67
CA VAL A 174 4.65 18.39 1.90
C VAL A 174 3.83 17.30 2.59
N VAL A 175 4.48 16.18 2.94
CA VAL A 175 3.82 15.06 3.62
C VAL A 175 3.23 15.54 4.95
N LYS A 176 3.99 16.20 5.82
CA LYS A 176 3.47 16.71 7.11
C LYS A 176 2.33 17.70 6.96
N ALA A 177 2.27 18.40 5.84
CA ALA A 177 1.25 19.39 5.59
C ALA A 177 0.00 18.86 4.87
N GLY A 178 0.09 17.68 4.27
CA GLY A 178 -0.98 17.05 3.50
C GLY A 178 -2.12 16.52 4.37
N GLU A 179 -3.26 16.29 3.74
CA GLU A 179 -4.38 15.57 4.31
C GLU A 179 -4.15 14.06 4.19
N TYR A 180 -4.51 13.32 5.24
CA TYR A 180 -4.34 11.89 5.31
C TYR A 180 -5.70 11.22 5.46
N LEU A 181 -5.98 10.25 4.59
CA LEU A 181 -7.21 9.48 4.60
C LEU A 181 -6.87 8.02 4.85
N ASP A 182 -7.48 7.42 5.86
CA ASP A 182 -7.30 6.01 6.18
C ASP A 182 -8.49 5.22 5.71
N HIS A 183 -8.23 4.22 4.88
CA HIS A 183 -9.25 3.33 4.34
C HIS A 183 -8.99 1.89 4.80
N PHE A 184 -10.00 1.29 5.41
CA PHE A 184 -10.03 -0.13 5.73
C PHE A 184 -11.06 -0.81 4.84
N HIS A 185 -10.64 -1.87 4.16
CA HIS A 185 -11.48 -2.62 3.23
C HIS A 185 -11.52 -4.10 3.60
N SER A 186 -12.72 -4.68 3.53
CA SER A 186 -12.93 -6.13 3.57
C SER A 186 -13.60 -6.53 2.28
N TYR A 187 -13.04 -7.53 1.61
CA TYR A 187 -13.57 -8.14 0.39
C TYR A 187 -14.07 -9.53 0.73
N GLN A 188 -15.26 -9.86 0.26
CA GLN A 188 -15.84 -11.19 0.40
C GLN A 188 -16.37 -11.63 -0.95
N LYS A 189 -15.86 -12.77 -1.43
CA LYS A 189 -16.29 -13.40 -2.67
C LYS A 189 -16.86 -14.78 -2.32
N LEU A 190 -18.07 -15.08 -2.79
CA LEU A 190 -18.77 -16.33 -2.52
C LEU A 190 -18.71 -17.32 -3.69
N ASP A 191 -18.43 -16.80 -4.89
CA ASP A 191 -18.40 -17.55 -6.15
C ASP A 191 -17.03 -17.38 -6.82
N ASP A 192 -16.53 -18.42 -7.48
CA ASP A 192 -15.22 -18.42 -8.16
C ASP A 192 -15.24 -17.75 -9.55
N ARG A 193 -15.98 -16.66 -9.73
CA ARG A 193 -15.98 -15.93 -11.01
C ARG A 193 -14.60 -15.30 -11.25
N GLU A 194 -14.02 -15.51 -12.42
CA GLU A 194 -12.67 -15.00 -12.73
C GLU A 194 -12.62 -13.53 -13.17
N ASP A 195 -13.75 -12.82 -13.16
CA ASP A 195 -13.79 -11.41 -13.55
C ASP A 195 -12.97 -10.53 -12.58
N LYS A 196 -12.28 -9.52 -13.12
CA LYS A 196 -11.53 -8.54 -12.31
C LYS A 196 -12.50 -7.80 -11.39
N THR A 197 -12.22 -7.83 -10.09
CA THR A 197 -13.05 -7.17 -9.09
C THR A 197 -12.98 -5.65 -9.19
N ILE A 198 -11.78 -5.11 -9.40
CA ILE A 198 -11.49 -3.68 -9.48
C ILE A 198 -10.68 -3.40 -10.74
N ASP A 199 -11.08 -2.38 -11.49
CA ASP A 199 -10.35 -1.89 -12.64
C ASP A 199 -9.05 -1.18 -12.22
N PHE A 200 -8.04 -1.22 -13.08
CA PHE A 200 -6.81 -0.44 -12.89
C PHE A 200 -7.14 1.05 -12.75
N HIS A 201 -6.55 1.67 -11.73
CA HIS A 201 -6.64 3.09 -11.47
C HIS A 201 -5.32 3.57 -10.84
N VAL A 202 -5.17 4.89 -10.79
CA VAL A 202 -4.07 5.56 -10.09
C VAL A 202 -4.70 6.44 -9.00
N ASP A 203 -4.11 6.42 -7.82
CA ASP A 203 -4.57 7.24 -6.71
C ASP A 203 -4.20 8.71 -6.92
N GLN A 204 -5.08 9.63 -6.55
CA GLN A 204 -4.88 11.07 -6.79
C GLN A 204 -3.83 11.72 -5.86
N GLY A 205 -3.54 11.10 -4.71
CA GLY A 205 -2.61 11.63 -3.72
C GLY A 205 -1.14 11.54 -4.15
N LEU A 206 -0.23 12.05 -3.30
CA LEU A 206 1.22 11.96 -3.55
C LEU A 206 1.71 10.51 -3.54
N PHE A 207 1.29 9.76 -2.53
CA PHE A 207 1.48 8.31 -2.44
C PHE A 207 0.42 7.74 -1.51
N LEU A 208 0.24 6.43 -1.59
CA LEU A 208 -0.51 5.65 -0.61
C LEU A 208 0.47 4.74 0.16
N ALA A 209 0.21 4.53 1.45
CA ALA A 209 0.89 3.52 2.25
C ALA A 209 -0.13 2.44 2.62
N PHE A 210 0.13 1.19 2.22
CA PHE A 210 -0.81 0.09 2.44
C PHE A 210 -0.12 -1.17 2.94
N THR A 211 -0.85 -1.99 3.68
CA THR A 211 -0.41 -3.35 4.01
C THR A 211 -1.10 -4.34 3.10
N PRO A 212 -0.42 -5.38 2.60
CA PRO A 212 -1.07 -6.46 1.85
C PRO A 212 -2.25 -7.03 2.61
N GLY A 213 -3.32 -7.39 1.91
CA GLY A 213 -4.52 -7.96 2.54
C GLY A 213 -4.23 -9.27 3.27
N THR A 214 -5.13 -9.65 4.16
CA THR A 214 -5.02 -10.87 4.95
C THR A 214 -6.29 -11.67 4.78
N MET A 215 -6.14 -12.95 4.41
CA MET A 215 -7.24 -13.89 4.33
C MET A 215 -7.60 -14.34 5.73
N LEU A 216 -8.88 -14.24 6.07
CA LEU A 216 -9.42 -14.72 7.33
C LEU A 216 -10.16 -16.03 7.09
N ASP A 217 -9.89 -17.03 7.92
CA ASP A 217 -10.64 -18.27 7.94
C ASP A 217 -12.05 -18.01 8.48
N SER A 218 -13.05 -18.25 7.64
CA SER A 218 -14.47 -18.09 7.97
C SER A 218 -14.93 -18.89 9.20
N SER A 219 -14.24 -19.99 9.54
CA SER A 219 -14.61 -20.89 10.64
C SER A 219 -13.99 -20.51 11.99
N SER A 220 -12.78 -19.93 11.97
CA SER A 220 -12.01 -19.62 13.18
C SER A 220 -11.74 -18.13 13.41
N GLN A 221 -12.05 -17.28 12.42
CA GLN A 221 -11.56 -15.90 12.31
C GLN A 221 -10.03 -15.77 12.49
N GLY A 222 -9.30 -16.88 12.28
CA GLY A 222 -7.85 -16.93 12.25
C GLY A 222 -7.31 -16.40 10.92
N VAL A 223 -6.03 -16.03 10.91
CA VAL A 223 -5.33 -15.63 9.68
C VAL A 223 -4.98 -16.88 8.89
N ALA A 224 -5.53 -17.03 7.69
CA ALA A 224 -5.28 -18.14 6.78
C ALA A 224 -4.05 -17.91 5.87
N GLY A 225 -3.69 -16.64 5.65
CA GLY A 225 -2.56 -16.26 4.80
C GLY A 225 -2.67 -14.80 4.35
N LEU A 226 -1.72 -14.38 3.50
CA LEU A 226 -1.83 -13.12 2.77
C LEU A 226 -2.84 -13.27 1.63
N SER A 227 -3.52 -12.18 1.27
CA SER A 227 -4.36 -12.16 0.08
C SER A 227 -3.50 -12.06 -1.17
N ASP A 228 -3.94 -12.72 -2.23
CA ASP A 228 -3.45 -12.59 -3.60
C ASP A 228 -4.30 -11.56 -4.38
N GLY A 229 -4.06 -11.46 -5.69
CA GLY A 229 -4.90 -10.69 -6.62
C GLY A 229 -4.56 -9.20 -6.73
N PHE A 230 -3.47 -8.73 -6.13
CA PHE A 230 -3.03 -7.34 -6.28
C PHE A 230 -2.12 -7.18 -7.50
N SER A 231 -2.67 -6.66 -8.59
CA SER A 231 -1.92 -6.45 -9.84
C SER A 231 -1.52 -4.99 -10.03
N VAL A 232 -0.33 -4.79 -10.59
CA VAL A 232 0.19 -3.48 -11.00
C VAL A 232 0.51 -3.48 -12.49
N ARG A 233 0.64 -2.29 -13.07
CA ARG A 233 1.06 -2.09 -14.44
C ARG A 233 2.28 -1.17 -14.47
N ASP A 234 3.39 -1.65 -15.02
CA ASP A 234 4.61 -0.83 -15.13
C ASP A 234 4.54 0.20 -16.27
N LEU A 235 5.59 1.04 -16.37
CA LEU A 235 5.73 2.07 -17.40
C LEU A 235 5.78 1.52 -18.84
N SER A 236 6.08 0.22 -19.02
CA SER A 236 6.02 -0.45 -20.32
C SER A 236 4.63 -0.95 -20.69
N GLY A 237 3.67 -0.82 -19.77
CA GLY A 237 2.29 -1.32 -19.91
C GLY A 237 2.14 -2.79 -19.54
N ARG A 238 3.20 -3.44 -19.03
CA ARG A 238 3.14 -4.84 -18.62
C ARG A 238 2.39 -4.95 -17.29
N GLU A 239 1.39 -5.81 -17.26
CA GLU A 239 0.63 -6.17 -16.07
C GLU A 239 1.30 -7.36 -15.38
N TYR A 240 1.44 -7.28 -14.06
CA TYR A 240 1.89 -8.41 -13.24
C TYR A 240 1.28 -8.33 -11.84
N GLU A 241 1.05 -9.49 -11.26
CA GLU A 241 0.58 -9.62 -9.89
C GLU A 241 1.74 -9.46 -8.92
N LEU A 242 1.61 -8.55 -7.96
CA LEU A 242 2.59 -8.40 -6.88
C LEU A 242 2.41 -9.50 -5.86
N MET A 243 3.52 -10.15 -5.57
CA MET A 243 3.62 -11.12 -4.50
C MET A 243 4.07 -10.42 -3.22
N PHE A 244 3.55 -10.88 -2.09
CA PHE A 244 3.96 -10.47 -0.75
C PHE A 244 4.26 -11.74 0.04
N ASP A 245 5.34 -11.77 0.79
CA ASP A 245 5.83 -12.95 1.51
C ASP A 245 5.94 -12.73 3.02
N GLU A 246 5.90 -11.48 3.49
CA GLU A 246 6.07 -11.14 4.89
C GLU A 246 4.78 -10.54 5.49
N GLY A 247 4.48 -10.96 6.72
CA GLY A 247 3.33 -10.44 7.46
C GLY A 247 3.52 -8.99 7.92
N ASP A 248 4.67 -8.37 7.67
CA ASP A 248 5.04 -7.02 8.11
C ASP A 248 5.36 -6.03 6.98
N ASP A 249 5.03 -6.35 5.73
CA ASP A 249 5.14 -5.40 4.61
C ASP A 249 4.24 -4.16 4.83
N LEU A 250 4.86 -2.97 4.80
CA LEU A 250 4.19 -1.70 4.55
C LEU A 250 4.69 -1.13 3.22
N VAL A 251 3.82 -1.15 2.22
CA VAL A 251 4.14 -0.80 0.84
C VAL A 251 3.76 0.65 0.59
N PHE A 252 4.70 1.41 0.03
CA PHE A 252 4.47 2.75 -0.50
C PHE A 252 4.34 2.66 -2.00
N MET A 253 3.29 3.25 -2.56
CA MET A 253 3.06 3.34 -3.99
C MET A 253 2.76 4.80 -4.36
N LEU A 254 3.45 5.31 -5.38
CA LEU A 254 3.24 6.68 -5.87
C LEU A 254 1.86 6.83 -6.49
N GLY A 255 1.21 7.96 -6.21
CA GLY A 255 -0.01 8.37 -6.88
C GLY A 255 0.26 9.46 -7.92
N ASP A 256 -0.79 9.93 -8.58
CA ASP A 256 -0.72 10.97 -9.61
C ASP A 256 -0.34 12.35 -9.05
N GLY A 257 -0.42 12.53 -7.72
CA GLY A 257 0.02 13.75 -7.05
C GLY A 257 1.50 14.09 -7.25
N VAL A 258 2.33 13.14 -7.67
CA VAL A 258 3.74 13.39 -8.04
C VAL A 258 3.90 14.17 -9.36
N ASN A 259 2.84 14.28 -10.16
CA ASN A 259 2.85 14.94 -11.48
C ASN A 259 2.22 16.34 -11.47
N GLN A 260 1.80 16.85 -10.31
CA GLN A 260 1.09 18.13 -10.18
C GLN A 260 2.01 19.34 -10.05
#